data_AF-A0A3D3RHA0-F1
#
_entry.id   AF-A0A3D3RHA0-F1
#
_cell.length_a   1.000
_cell.length_b   1.000
_cell.length_c   1.000
_cell.angle_alpha   90.00
_cell.angle_beta   90.00
_cell.angle_gamma   90.00
#
_symmetry.space_group_name_H-M   'P 1'
#
loop_
_entity.id
_entity.type
_entity.pdbx_description
1 polymer ?
#
loop_
_entity_poly.entity_id
_entity_poly.type
_entity_poly.pdbx_seq_one_letter_code
_entity_poly.pdbx_strand_id
1 'polypeptide(L)'
;MTKKTLILSCQQPTEHLQLSHRNFYEQKEEVAVLQEELLGRLVGLARGLYADEAFADTHKEMIGGLFASIFTEAFFPDFVLNAIEEAKAAKLLLTPHCAMCGSCSRTHDYDMKEMYQNDADTRSFKSLILLGLQGLAYYTYRLMAFGYEDQEINDFFYRGMFSIGEEWTKQEYMPIIVELSRLSSHCLALLKTACEEKKKNLPWNEEETIFHWYDAKDVCRFLALLHNGEKDFDFGNERPLFLSPFVYGSLCEEYNLTHA
;
A
#
# COMPACT_ATOMS: atom_id res chain seq x y z
N MET A 1 21.43 -2.28 23.29
CA MET A 1 20.66 -2.12 22.05
C MET A 1 20.11 -3.48 21.69
N THR A 2 18.81 -3.67 21.84
CA THR A 2 18.12 -4.92 21.52
C THR A 2 17.99 -5.00 20.01
N LYS A 3 18.57 -6.03 19.38
CA LYS A 3 18.49 -6.26 17.93
C LYS A 3 17.01 -6.40 17.53
N LYS A 4 16.55 -5.65 16.52
CA LYS A 4 15.17 -5.73 16.04
C LYS A 4 15.07 -6.90 15.05
N THR A 5 14.21 -7.89 15.33
CA THR A 5 14.15 -9.15 14.57
C THR A 5 12.90 -9.21 13.70
N LEU A 6 13.08 -9.21 12.38
CA LEU A 6 12.04 -9.51 11.40
C LEU A 6 11.91 -11.03 11.31
N ILE A 7 10.72 -11.56 11.59
CA ILE A 7 10.44 -12.99 11.49
C ILE A 7 9.36 -13.18 10.43
N LEU A 8 9.70 -13.91 9.37
CA LEU A 8 8.74 -14.46 8.43
C LEU A 8 8.14 -15.74 9.05
N SER A 9 6.90 -15.68 9.54
CA SER A 9 6.12 -16.89 9.79
C SER A 9 4.99 -16.98 8.76
N CYS A 10 5.23 -17.70 7.68
CA CYS A 10 4.15 -18.32 6.92
C CYS A 10 4.01 -19.76 7.46
N GLN A 11 3.23 -19.97 8.52
CA GLN A 11 2.90 -21.33 8.91
C GLN A 11 1.81 -21.85 7.95
N GLN A 12 2.13 -22.90 7.19
CA GLN A 12 1.13 -23.64 6.40
C GLN A 12 0.17 -24.41 7.34
N PRO A 13 -1.14 -24.47 7.06
CA PRO A 13 -2.08 -25.29 7.82
C PRO A 13 -1.83 -26.79 7.61
N THR A 14 -1.98 -27.60 8.67
CA THR A 14 -1.84 -29.07 8.64
C THR A 14 -3.08 -29.79 8.09
N GLU A 15 -2.88 -31.03 7.61
CA GLU A 15 -3.73 -31.82 6.70
C GLU A 15 -5.20 -32.12 7.11
N HIS A 16 -5.67 -31.70 8.29
CA HIS A 16 -6.97 -32.14 8.84
C HIS A 16 -8.19 -31.29 8.46
N LEU A 17 -8.05 -30.32 7.57
CA LEU A 17 -9.11 -29.38 7.22
C LEU A 17 -9.18 -29.29 5.68
N GLN A 18 -9.97 -30.15 5.01
CA GLN A 18 -9.97 -30.21 3.53
C GLN A 18 -11.31 -29.91 2.86
N LEU A 19 -12.44 -29.90 3.58
CA LEU A 19 -13.76 -29.61 2.99
C LEU A 19 -14.25 -28.17 3.22
N SER A 20 -13.94 -27.57 4.37
CA SER A 20 -14.14 -26.12 4.61
C SER A 20 -13.10 -25.25 3.90
N HIS A 21 -11.96 -25.83 3.54
CA HIS A 21 -10.86 -25.14 2.88
C HIS A 21 -11.15 -24.79 1.42
N ARG A 22 -11.91 -25.63 0.70
CA ARG A 22 -12.17 -25.39 -0.72
C ARG A 22 -12.98 -24.11 -0.94
N ASN A 23 -14.08 -23.93 -0.21
CA ASN A 23 -14.87 -22.70 -0.24
C ASN A 23 -14.08 -21.48 0.25
N PHE A 24 -13.19 -21.66 1.24
CA PHE A 24 -12.33 -20.58 1.74
C PHE A 24 -11.29 -20.15 0.70
N TYR A 25 -10.66 -21.09 0.00
CA TYR A 25 -9.69 -20.78 -1.05
C TYR A 25 -10.36 -20.21 -2.32
N GLU A 26 -11.54 -20.70 -2.68
CA GLU A 26 -12.33 -20.15 -3.80
C GLU A 26 -12.77 -18.70 -3.48
N GLN A 27 -13.29 -18.43 -2.27
CA GLN A 27 -13.60 -17.05 -1.84
C GLN A 27 -12.36 -16.16 -1.77
N LYS A 28 -11.23 -16.70 -1.34
CA LYS A 28 -9.95 -15.99 -1.32
C LYS A 28 -9.50 -15.59 -2.72
N GLU A 29 -9.66 -16.47 -3.71
CA GLU A 29 -9.35 -16.20 -5.11
C GLU A 29 -10.30 -15.15 -5.70
N GLU A 30 -11.60 -15.28 -5.43
CA GLU A 30 -12.61 -14.28 -5.84
C GLU A 30 -12.32 -12.89 -5.27
N VAL A 31 -12.00 -12.79 -3.97
CA VAL A 31 -11.68 -11.50 -3.34
C VAL A 31 -10.36 -10.93 -3.87
N ALA A 32 -9.35 -11.76 -4.14
CA ALA A 32 -8.10 -11.30 -4.72
C ALA A 32 -8.34 -10.65 -6.10
N VAL A 33 -9.19 -11.25 -6.94
CA VAL A 33 -9.58 -10.67 -8.24
C VAL A 33 -10.27 -9.30 -8.07
N LEU A 34 -11.18 -9.18 -7.11
CA LEU A 34 -11.85 -7.90 -6.83
C LEU A 34 -10.88 -6.85 -6.30
N GLN A 35 -9.92 -7.23 -5.46
CA GLN A 35 -8.88 -6.33 -4.95
C GLN A 35 -7.96 -5.85 -6.08
N GLU A 36 -7.60 -6.73 -7.02
CA GLU A 36 -6.85 -6.34 -8.22
C GLU A 36 -7.65 -5.37 -9.12
N GLU A 37 -8.94 -5.62 -9.33
CA GLU A 37 -9.84 -4.72 -10.06
C GLU A 37 -9.89 -3.33 -9.39
N LEU A 38 -10.08 -3.31 -8.07
CA LEU A 38 -10.10 -2.07 -7.28
C LEU A 38 -8.79 -1.30 -7.43
N LEU A 39 -7.63 -1.97 -7.28
CA LEU A 39 -6.32 -1.35 -7.43
C LEU A 39 -6.11 -0.76 -8.82
N GLY A 40 -6.42 -1.53 -9.86
CA GLY A 40 -6.33 -1.07 -11.25
C GLY A 40 -7.17 0.18 -11.50
N ARG A 41 -8.36 0.23 -10.89
CA ARG A 41 -9.25 1.38 -10.96
C ARG A 41 -8.72 2.60 -10.21
N LEU A 42 -8.12 2.43 -9.04
CA LEU A 42 -7.49 3.52 -8.28
C LEU A 42 -6.26 4.10 -9.01
N VAL A 43 -5.47 3.25 -9.68
CA VAL A 43 -4.40 3.71 -10.58
C VAL A 43 -4.99 4.52 -11.74
N GLY A 44 -6.04 4.01 -12.37
CA GLY A 44 -6.75 4.71 -13.45
C GLY A 44 -7.35 6.05 -13.00
N LEU A 45 -7.85 6.12 -11.76
CA LEU A 45 -8.33 7.35 -11.13
C LEU A 45 -7.19 8.37 -11.00
N ALA A 46 -6.06 7.97 -10.43
CA ALA A 46 -4.90 8.84 -10.26
C ALA A 46 -4.33 9.35 -11.59
N ARG A 47 -4.29 8.50 -12.63
CA ARG A 47 -3.79 8.86 -13.98
C ARG A 47 -4.72 9.78 -14.76
N GLY A 48 -6.01 9.78 -14.40
CA GLY A 48 -7.02 10.66 -14.97
C GLY A 48 -6.95 12.10 -14.49
N LEU A 49 -6.26 12.37 -13.37
CA LEU A 49 -6.14 13.70 -12.81
C LEU A 49 -5.10 14.54 -13.57
N TYR A 50 -5.47 15.78 -13.92
CA TYR A 50 -4.53 16.76 -14.46
C TYR A 50 -3.80 17.47 -13.33
N ALA A 51 -2.52 17.80 -13.54
CA ALA A 51 -1.66 18.42 -12.53
C ALA A 51 -2.18 19.76 -11.97
N ASP A 52 -3.07 20.45 -12.69
CA ASP A 52 -3.65 21.75 -12.32
C ASP A 52 -5.05 21.64 -11.66
N GLU A 53 -5.65 20.45 -11.64
CA GLU A 53 -6.91 20.22 -10.92
C GLU A 53 -6.56 19.79 -9.50
N ALA A 54 -6.84 20.66 -8.53
CA ALA A 54 -6.70 20.34 -7.11
C ALA A 54 -7.32 18.96 -6.85
N PHE A 55 -6.53 18.04 -6.30
CA PHE A 55 -6.96 16.70 -5.94
C PHE A 55 -8.26 16.84 -5.10
N ALA A 56 -9.41 16.55 -5.72
CA ALA A 56 -10.71 17.00 -5.20
C ALA A 56 -11.18 16.18 -3.98
N ASP A 57 -12.42 16.45 -3.52
CA ASP A 57 -13.17 15.80 -2.42
C ASP A 57 -13.17 14.24 -2.41
N THR A 58 -12.51 13.58 -3.36
CA THR A 58 -12.42 12.13 -3.54
C THR A 58 -11.33 11.46 -2.71
N HIS A 59 -10.65 12.18 -1.80
CA HIS A 59 -9.60 11.63 -0.95
C HIS A 59 -10.09 10.41 -0.16
N LYS A 60 -11.34 10.44 0.30
CA LYS A 60 -11.93 9.36 1.10
C LYS A 60 -12.03 8.06 0.30
N GLU A 61 -12.41 8.16 -0.96
CA GLU A 61 -12.56 7.03 -1.88
C GLU A 61 -11.19 6.47 -2.28
N MET A 62 -10.19 7.33 -2.50
CA MET A 62 -8.81 6.88 -2.76
C MET A 62 -8.23 6.13 -1.55
N ILE A 63 -8.33 6.71 -0.35
CA ILE A 63 -7.80 6.14 0.89
C ILE A 63 -8.60 4.88 1.28
N GLY A 64 -9.92 4.95 1.22
CA GLY A 64 -10.82 3.84 1.54
C GLY A 64 -10.64 2.66 0.58
N GLY A 65 -10.47 2.92 -0.72
CA GLY A 65 -10.18 1.89 -1.71
C GLY A 65 -8.83 1.21 -1.47
N LEU A 66 -7.77 1.98 -1.19
CA LEU A 66 -6.47 1.41 -0.82
C LEU A 66 -6.56 0.58 0.46
N PHE A 67 -7.27 1.05 1.47
CA PHE A 67 -7.53 0.29 2.70
C PHE A 67 -8.31 -1.00 2.42
N ALA A 68 -9.34 -0.97 1.57
CA ALA A 68 -10.13 -2.14 1.17
C ALA A 68 -9.34 -3.15 0.31
N SER A 69 -8.31 -2.69 -0.38
CA SER A 69 -7.41 -3.56 -1.15
C SER A 69 -6.35 -4.28 -0.31
N ILE A 70 -6.24 -3.98 1.00
CA ILE A 70 -5.27 -4.67 1.86
C ILE A 70 -5.67 -6.15 1.96
N PHE A 71 -4.72 -7.01 1.63
CA PHE A 71 -4.89 -8.44 1.84
C PHE A 71 -4.84 -8.75 3.34
N THR A 72 -5.95 -9.18 3.93
CA THR A 72 -6.00 -9.59 5.34
C THR A 72 -6.42 -11.04 5.48
N GLU A 73 -6.24 -11.62 6.66
CA GLU A 73 -6.71 -12.98 6.97
C GLU A 73 -8.26 -13.11 6.92
N ALA A 74 -8.97 -11.97 6.95
CA ALA A 74 -10.43 -11.89 6.88
C ALA A 74 -10.90 -11.36 5.52
N PHE A 75 -11.79 -12.11 4.86
CA PHE A 75 -12.29 -11.81 3.53
C PHE A 75 -13.67 -11.17 3.60
N PHE A 76 -13.81 -9.95 3.06
CA PHE A 76 -15.07 -9.20 3.03
C PHE A 76 -15.39 -8.75 1.59
N PRO A 77 -15.95 -9.63 0.74
CA PRO A 77 -16.25 -9.30 -0.66
C PRO A 77 -17.11 -8.05 -0.81
N ASP A 78 -18.16 -7.93 0.01
CA ASP A 78 -19.08 -6.77 -0.03
C ASP A 78 -18.37 -5.45 0.26
N PHE A 79 -17.35 -5.47 1.13
CA PHE A 79 -16.55 -4.28 1.45
C PHE A 79 -15.71 -3.83 0.24
N VAL A 80 -15.08 -4.78 -0.46
CA VAL A 80 -14.30 -4.51 -1.67
C VAL A 80 -15.22 -4.05 -2.81
N LEU A 81 -16.37 -4.70 -2.99
CA LEU A 81 -17.38 -4.30 -3.98
C LEU A 81 -17.89 -2.88 -3.75
N ASN A 82 -18.19 -2.51 -2.49
CA ASN A 82 -18.59 -1.15 -2.17
C ASN A 82 -17.49 -0.13 -2.51
N ALA A 83 -16.23 -0.43 -2.17
CA ALA A 83 -15.09 0.41 -2.52
C ALA A 83 -14.90 0.55 -4.05
N ILE A 84 -15.17 -0.51 -4.83
CA ILE A 84 -15.16 -0.45 -6.30
C ILE A 84 -16.23 0.53 -6.80
N GLU A 85 -17.45 0.48 -6.26
CA GLU A 85 -18.53 1.39 -6.64
C GLU A 85 -18.25 2.84 -6.23
N GLU A 86 -17.65 3.07 -5.07
CA GLU A 86 -17.20 4.40 -4.62
C GLU A 86 -16.09 4.96 -5.52
N ALA A 87 -15.07 4.14 -5.83
CA ALA A 87 -14.05 4.51 -6.81
C ALA A 87 -14.65 4.75 -8.21
N LYS A 88 -15.75 4.05 -8.54
CA LYS A 88 -16.49 4.30 -9.78
C LYS A 88 -17.12 5.69 -9.80
N ALA A 89 -17.82 6.05 -8.74
CA ALA A 89 -18.43 7.37 -8.60
C ALA A 89 -17.39 8.48 -8.59
N ALA A 90 -16.31 8.34 -7.82
CA ALA A 90 -15.22 9.32 -7.73
C ALA A 90 -14.61 9.66 -9.10
N LYS A 91 -14.38 8.63 -9.93
CA LYS A 91 -13.84 8.80 -11.28
C LYS A 91 -14.75 9.62 -12.20
N LEU A 92 -16.06 9.39 -12.11
CA LEU A 92 -17.06 10.14 -12.89
C LEU A 92 -17.12 11.62 -12.47
N LEU A 93 -16.90 11.90 -11.18
CA LEU A 93 -16.86 13.27 -10.65
C LEU A 93 -15.60 14.02 -11.10
N LEU A 94 -14.44 13.35 -11.06
CA LEU A 94 -13.15 13.96 -11.39
C LEU A 94 -12.92 14.13 -12.90
N THR A 95 -13.45 13.21 -13.70
CA THR A 95 -13.21 13.21 -15.15
C THR A 95 -14.51 13.18 -15.98
N PRO A 96 -15.46 14.11 -15.72
CA PRO A 96 -16.79 14.06 -16.34
C PRO A 96 -16.74 14.16 -17.86
N HIS A 97 -15.72 14.85 -18.39
CA HIS A 97 -15.51 15.00 -19.84
C HIS A 97 -14.72 13.86 -20.48
N CYS A 98 -14.03 13.02 -19.70
CA CYS A 98 -13.33 11.84 -20.24
C CYS A 98 -14.28 10.72 -20.62
N ALA A 99 -15.47 10.62 -20.00
CA ALA A 99 -16.52 9.69 -20.42
C ALA A 99 -16.97 9.88 -21.89
N MET A 100 -16.72 11.07 -22.46
CA MET A 100 -17.01 11.42 -23.85
C MET A 100 -15.78 11.29 -24.76
N CYS A 101 -14.58 11.11 -24.20
CA CYS A 101 -13.34 11.01 -24.94
C CYS A 101 -13.03 9.54 -25.27
N GLY A 102 -13.54 9.05 -26.41
CA GLY A 102 -13.31 7.67 -26.85
C GLY A 102 -11.87 7.35 -27.31
N SER A 103 -10.91 8.26 -27.15
CA SER A 103 -9.56 8.13 -27.69
C SER A 103 -8.42 8.32 -26.68
N CYS A 104 -8.68 8.73 -25.44
CA CYS A 104 -7.63 8.87 -24.43
C CYS A 104 -7.63 7.67 -23.48
N SER A 105 -6.53 6.92 -23.43
CA SER A 105 -6.36 5.76 -22.54
C SER A 105 -6.01 6.14 -21.10
N ARG A 106 -5.80 7.43 -20.81
CA ARG A 106 -5.31 7.91 -19.51
C ARG A 106 -6.27 7.67 -18.36
N THR A 107 -7.56 7.52 -18.68
CA THR A 107 -8.60 7.23 -17.69
C THR A 107 -9.06 5.79 -17.75
N HIS A 108 -8.41 4.87 -18.47
CA HIS A 108 -8.77 3.46 -18.34
C HIS A 108 -8.30 2.90 -17.01
N ASP A 109 -9.04 1.91 -16.49
CA ASP A 109 -8.57 1.14 -15.34
C ASP A 109 -7.28 0.43 -15.78
N TYR A 110 -6.26 0.51 -14.94
CA TYR A 110 -4.95 -0.08 -15.20
C TYR A 110 -5.03 -1.60 -15.04
N ASP A 111 -4.50 -2.36 -15.99
CA ASP A 111 -4.41 -3.82 -15.82
C ASP A 111 -3.24 -4.14 -14.89
N MET A 112 -3.54 -4.55 -13.65
CA MET A 112 -2.53 -4.91 -12.65
C MET A 112 -1.58 -6.01 -13.14
N LYS A 113 -1.97 -6.83 -14.13
CA LYS A 113 -1.09 -7.81 -14.76
C LYS A 113 0.12 -7.16 -15.44
N GLU A 114 -0.03 -5.96 -15.97
CA GLU A 114 1.09 -5.20 -16.54
C GLU A 114 2.18 -4.97 -15.49
N MET A 115 1.80 -4.61 -14.25
CA MET A 115 2.76 -4.48 -13.13
C MET A 115 3.44 -5.80 -12.80
N TYR A 116 2.68 -6.89 -12.72
CA TYR A 116 3.24 -8.21 -12.35
C TYR A 116 4.19 -8.77 -13.43
N GLN A 117 3.98 -8.40 -14.69
CA GLN A 117 4.78 -8.82 -15.83
C GLN A 117 6.02 -7.95 -16.07
N ASN A 118 6.17 -6.83 -15.35
CA ASN A 118 7.40 -6.02 -15.41
C ASN A 118 8.65 -6.87 -15.03
N ASP A 119 9.84 -6.37 -15.38
CA ASP A 119 11.08 -6.99 -14.93
C ASP A 119 11.16 -7.04 -13.39
N ALA A 120 12.04 -7.90 -12.87
CA ALA A 120 12.09 -8.16 -11.43
C ALA A 120 12.33 -6.89 -10.59
N ASP A 121 13.14 -5.95 -11.06
CA ASP A 121 13.47 -4.76 -10.28
C ASP A 121 12.32 -3.74 -10.32
N THR A 122 11.76 -3.48 -11.51
CA THR A 122 10.60 -2.59 -11.67
C THR A 122 9.40 -3.10 -10.88
N ARG A 123 9.10 -4.41 -10.96
CA ARG A 123 8.04 -5.03 -10.17
C ARG A 123 8.29 -4.83 -8.67
N SER A 124 9.53 -4.92 -8.20
CA SER A 124 9.86 -4.71 -6.79
C SER A 124 9.63 -3.28 -6.32
N PHE A 125 10.02 -2.29 -7.11
CA PHE A 125 9.77 -0.89 -6.79
C PHE A 125 8.28 -0.60 -6.73
N LYS A 126 7.51 -0.99 -7.76
CA LYS A 126 6.06 -0.82 -7.78
C LYS A 126 5.37 -1.55 -6.63
N SER A 127 5.79 -2.78 -6.31
CA SER A 127 5.26 -3.55 -5.18
C SER A 127 5.54 -2.89 -3.84
N LEU A 128 6.75 -2.34 -3.63
CA LEU A 128 7.09 -1.62 -2.40
C LEU A 128 6.25 -0.35 -2.23
N ILE A 129 6.10 0.43 -3.31
CA ILE A 129 5.26 1.63 -3.33
C ILE A 129 3.81 1.26 -3.02
N LEU A 130 3.26 0.24 -3.69
CA LEU A 130 1.87 -0.17 -3.52
C LEU A 130 1.58 -0.65 -2.09
N LEU A 131 2.42 -1.54 -1.54
CA LEU A 131 2.26 -2.03 -0.17
C LEU A 131 2.42 -0.91 0.86
N GLY A 132 3.36 0.01 0.63
CA GLY A 132 3.54 1.17 1.50
C GLY A 132 2.36 2.15 1.45
N LEU A 133 1.78 2.40 0.26
CA LEU A 133 0.56 3.20 0.10
C LEU A 133 -0.63 2.55 0.79
N GLN A 134 -0.80 1.23 0.66
CA GLN A 134 -1.83 0.48 1.36
C GLN A 134 -1.70 0.60 2.89
N GLY A 135 -0.48 0.50 3.42
CA GLY A 135 -0.23 0.69 4.85
C GLY A 135 -0.45 2.12 5.32
N LEU A 136 -0.01 3.11 4.53
CA LEU A 136 -0.28 4.52 4.79
C LEU A 136 -1.78 4.80 4.79
N ALA A 137 -2.53 4.19 3.87
CA ALA A 137 -3.99 4.31 3.79
C ALA A 137 -4.67 3.72 5.03
N TYR A 138 -4.20 2.58 5.54
CA TYR A 138 -4.70 2.03 6.81
C TYR A 138 -4.59 3.04 7.97
N TYR A 139 -3.40 3.63 8.16
CA TYR A 139 -3.19 4.60 9.25
C TYR A 139 -3.94 5.91 9.02
N THR A 140 -3.99 6.38 7.78
CA THR A 140 -4.73 7.59 7.40
C THR A 140 -6.24 7.41 7.61
N TYR A 141 -6.79 6.26 7.24
CA TYR A 141 -8.21 5.95 7.48
C TYR A 141 -8.56 6.00 8.97
N ARG A 142 -7.64 5.57 9.86
CA ARG A 142 -7.81 5.71 11.32
C ARG A 142 -7.73 7.16 11.78
N LEU A 143 -6.84 7.98 11.21
CA LEU A 143 -6.77 9.42 11.49
C LEU A 143 -8.09 10.11 11.10
N MET A 144 -8.65 9.77 9.94
CA MET A 144 -9.94 10.29 9.48
C MET A 144 -11.07 9.95 10.45
N ALA A 145 -11.09 8.73 11.02
CA ALA A 145 -12.06 8.34 12.03
C ALA A 145 -11.96 9.17 13.34
N PHE A 146 -10.81 9.79 13.59
CA PHE A 146 -10.62 10.73 14.70
C PHE A 146 -10.86 12.21 14.31
N GLY A 147 -11.14 12.48 13.04
CA GLY A 147 -11.39 13.81 12.49
C GLY A 147 -10.12 14.57 12.06
N TYR A 148 -9.01 13.86 11.83
CA TYR A 148 -7.78 14.46 11.31
C TYR A 148 -7.67 14.24 9.81
N GLU A 149 -7.14 15.24 9.14
CA GLU A 149 -6.87 15.24 7.70
C GLU A 149 -5.54 15.94 7.46
N ASP A 150 -4.76 15.43 6.51
CA ASP A 150 -3.46 15.97 6.14
C ASP A 150 -3.36 16.05 4.62
N GLN A 151 -3.30 17.27 4.09
CA GLN A 151 -3.34 17.51 2.64
C GLN A 151 -2.12 16.91 1.93
N GLU A 152 -0.95 16.90 2.58
CA GLU A 152 0.26 16.39 1.96
C GLU A 152 0.17 14.88 1.73
N ILE A 153 -0.33 14.15 2.74
CA ILE A 153 -0.63 12.72 2.63
C ILE A 153 -1.71 12.48 1.57
N ASN A 154 -2.80 13.26 1.59
CA ASN A 154 -3.90 13.16 0.65
C ASN A 154 -3.44 13.30 -0.81
N ASP A 155 -2.64 14.32 -1.11
CA ASP A 155 -2.11 14.55 -2.46
C ASP A 155 -1.13 13.44 -2.87
N PHE A 156 -0.36 12.93 -1.90
CA PHE A 156 0.62 11.88 -2.18
C PHE A 156 -0.02 10.56 -2.59
N PHE A 157 -1.21 10.21 -2.08
CA PHE A 157 -1.89 8.98 -2.52
C PHE A 157 -2.10 8.94 -4.04
N TYR A 158 -2.46 10.07 -4.65
CA TYR A 158 -2.59 10.12 -6.10
C TYR A 158 -1.25 10.08 -6.81
N ARG A 159 -0.22 10.78 -6.32
CA ARG A 159 1.13 10.71 -6.91
C ARG A 159 1.70 9.29 -6.86
N GLY A 160 1.56 8.63 -5.72
CA GLY A 160 1.98 7.24 -5.52
C GLY A 160 1.23 6.31 -6.46
N MET A 161 -0.11 6.37 -6.51
CA MET A 161 -0.91 5.53 -7.40
C MET A 161 -0.69 5.83 -8.88
N PHE A 162 -0.43 7.09 -9.24
CA PHE A 162 -0.01 7.47 -10.58
C PHE A 162 1.26 6.72 -10.99
N SER A 163 2.29 6.71 -10.12
CA SER A 163 3.57 6.05 -10.40
C SER A 163 3.45 4.55 -10.69
N ILE A 164 2.44 3.86 -10.13
CA ILE A 164 2.23 2.42 -10.37
C ILE A 164 1.90 2.14 -11.85
N GLY A 165 1.13 3.02 -12.49
CA GLY A 165 0.70 2.84 -13.87
C GLY A 165 1.64 3.43 -14.91
N GLU A 166 2.82 3.90 -14.50
CA GLU A 166 3.83 4.44 -15.40
C GLU A 166 4.99 3.46 -15.57
N GLU A 167 5.77 3.65 -16.63
CA GLU A 167 6.95 2.84 -16.95
C GLU A 167 8.20 3.69 -16.75
N TRP A 168 8.49 3.98 -15.49
CA TRP A 168 9.64 4.78 -15.08
C TRP A 168 10.90 3.94 -14.86
N THR A 169 12.04 4.63 -14.89
CA THR A 169 13.32 4.09 -14.48
C THR A 169 13.44 3.99 -12.96
N LYS A 170 14.42 3.21 -12.48
CA LYS A 170 14.69 3.06 -11.04
C LYS A 170 14.95 4.40 -10.35
N GLN A 171 15.69 5.29 -11.01
CA GLN A 171 16.04 6.62 -10.53
C GLN A 171 14.81 7.52 -10.38
N GLU A 172 13.76 7.27 -11.14
CA GLU A 172 12.49 8.00 -11.09
C GLU A 172 11.54 7.44 -10.02
N TYR A 173 11.58 6.13 -9.72
CA TYR A 173 10.83 5.55 -8.60
C TYR A 173 11.41 5.88 -7.23
N MET A 174 12.73 6.06 -7.12
CA MET A 174 13.38 6.31 -5.82
C MET A 174 12.84 7.54 -5.08
N PRO A 175 12.66 8.72 -5.72
CA PRO A 175 12.02 9.86 -5.08
C PRO A 175 10.63 9.56 -4.49
N ILE A 176 9.82 8.72 -5.15
CA ILE A 176 8.49 8.32 -4.63
C ILE A 176 8.64 7.51 -3.35
N ILE A 177 9.60 6.59 -3.28
CA ILE A 177 9.83 5.75 -2.08
C ILE A 177 10.37 6.60 -0.93
N VAL A 178 11.27 7.55 -1.21
CA VAL A 178 11.80 8.49 -0.21
C VAL A 178 10.69 9.40 0.34
N GLU A 179 9.79 9.86 -0.53
CA GLU A 179 8.65 10.66 -0.08
C GLU A 179 7.64 9.82 0.71
N LEU A 180 7.31 8.62 0.24
CA LEU A 180 6.44 7.66 0.92
C LEU A 180 6.97 7.31 2.32
N SER A 181 8.29 7.11 2.47
CA SER A 181 8.90 6.80 3.76
C SER A 181 8.79 7.97 4.74
N ARG A 182 9.03 9.20 4.28
CA ARG A 182 8.81 10.41 5.07
C ARG A 182 7.37 10.56 5.51
N LEU A 183 6.42 10.40 4.59
CA LEU A 183 4.99 10.52 4.87
C LEU A 183 4.48 9.39 5.76
N SER A 184 5.06 8.19 5.67
CA SER A 184 4.80 7.11 6.62
C SER A 184 5.21 7.50 8.04
N SER A 185 6.41 8.09 8.21
CA SER A 185 6.86 8.59 9.52
C SER A 185 5.95 9.69 10.06
N HIS A 186 5.61 10.67 9.21
CA HIS A 186 4.70 11.76 9.54
C HIS A 186 3.31 11.26 9.96
N CYS A 187 2.70 10.37 9.18
CA CYS A 187 1.39 9.79 9.47
C CYS A 187 1.37 9.04 10.81
N LEU A 188 2.40 8.25 11.11
CA LEU A 188 2.49 7.52 12.37
C LEU A 188 2.65 8.46 13.57
N ALA A 189 3.45 9.52 13.42
CA ALA A 189 3.58 10.56 14.44
C ALA A 189 2.26 11.28 14.70
N LEU A 190 1.56 11.71 13.65
CA LEU A 190 0.22 12.30 13.74
C LEU A 190 -0.77 11.37 14.45
N LEU A 191 -0.78 10.08 14.08
CA LEU A 191 -1.68 9.10 14.67
C LEU A 191 -1.37 8.86 16.15
N LYS A 192 -0.10 8.93 16.55
CA LYS A 192 0.27 8.87 17.97
C LYS A 192 -0.32 10.03 18.76
N THR A 193 -0.15 11.27 18.29
CA THR A 193 -0.76 12.45 18.90
C THR A 193 -2.29 12.35 18.96
N ALA A 194 -2.93 11.93 17.86
CA ALA A 194 -4.37 11.74 17.82
C ALA A 194 -4.86 10.68 18.83
N CYS A 195 -4.16 9.54 18.93
CA CYS A 195 -4.47 8.50 19.91
C CYS A 195 -4.36 9.02 21.36
N GLU A 196 -3.33 9.79 21.68
CA GLU A 196 -3.15 10.42 22.99
C GLU A 196 -4.30 11.37 23.32
N GLU A 197 -4.65 12.28 22.41
CA GLU A 197 -5.75 13.25 22.59
C GLU A 197 -7.11 12.56 22.77
N LYS A 198 -7.36 11.49 22.00
CA LYS A 198 -8.62 10.73 22.06
C LYS A 198 -8.63 9.66 23.17
N LYS A 199 -7.53 9.50 23.91
CA LYS A 199 -7.34 8.45 24.93
C LYS A 199 -7.63 7.04 24.36
N LYS A 200 -7.08 6.77 23.18
CA LYS A 200 -7.18 5.48 22.48
C LYS A 200 -5.82 4.83 22.38
N ASN A 201 -5.82 3.49 22.29
CA ASN A 201 -4.58 2.75 22.08
C ASN A 201 -4.09 2.91 20.64
N LEU A 202 -2.77 2.85 20.48
CA LEU A 202 -2.15 2.66 19.17
C LEU A 202 -2.58 1.32 18.57
N PRO A 203 -2.71 1.22 17.24
CA PRO A 203 -3.04 -0.04 16.57
C PRO A 203 -1.81 -0.95 16.37
N TRP A 204 -0.62 -0.51 16.79
CA TRP A 204 0.60 -1.31 16.83
C TRP A 204 1.19 -1.25 18.23
N ASN A 205 2.08 -2.20 18.52
CA ASN A 205 2.91 -2.18 19.72
C ASN A 205 4.21 -1.41 19.42
N GLU A 206 4.53 -0.37 20.18
CA GLU A 206 5.75 0.43 19.99
C GLU A 206 7.03 -0.36 20.30
N GLU A 207 6.93 -1.41 21.12
CA GLU A 207 8.04 -2.30 21.46
C GLU A 207 8.19 -3.46 20.46
N GLU A 208 7.23 -3.63 19.54
CA GLU A 208 7.29 -4.70 18.55
C GLU A 208 8.39 -4.43 17.52
N THR A 209 9.25 -5.43 17.38
CA THR A 209 10.40 -5.40 16.48
C THR A 209 10.27 -6.38 15.32
N ILE A 210 9.14 -7.09 15.24
CA ILE A 210 8.79 -8.06 14.21
C ILE A 210 7.88 -7.38 13.21
N PHE A 211 8.24 -7.43 11.92
CA PHE A 211 7.42 -6.93 10.82
C PHE A 211 7.14 -8.06 9.84
N HIS A 212 5.90 -8.12 9.35
CA HIS A 212 5.45 -9.09 8.38
C HIS A 212 5.41 -8.44 6.99
N TRP A 213 6.23 -8.91 6.07
CA TRP A 213 6.37 -8.32 4.72
C TRP A 213 5.11 -8.41 3.84
N TYR A 214 4.17 -9.29 4.20
CA TYR A 214 2.87 -9.41 3.54
C TYR A 214 1.80 -8.53 4.18
N ASP A 215 2.10 -7.87 5.30
CA ASP A 215 1.21 -6.95 5.96
C ASP A 215 1.56 -5.51 5.58
N ALA A 216 0.68 -4.87 4.81
CA ALA A 216 0.87 -3.49 4.37
C ALA A 216 1.13 -2.52 5.53
N LYS A 217 0.51 -2.75 6.71
CA LYS A 217 0.71 -1.93 7.91
C LYS A 217 2.17 -1.96 8.37
N ASP A 218 2.75 -3.14 8.37
CA ASP A 218 4.13 -3.37 8.76
C ASP A 218 5.11 -2.82 7.72
N VAL A 219 4.79 -2.91 6.43
CA VAL A 219 5.58 -2.25 5.36
C VAL A 219 5.60 -0.73 5.56
N CYS A 220 4.47 -0.08 5.87
CA CYS A 220 4.42 1.35 6.17
C CYS A 220 5.23 1.72 7.43
N ARG A 221 5.15 0.93 8.50
CA ARG A 221 5.99 1.14 9.70
C ARG A 221 7.47 0.97 9.39
N PHE A 222 7.82 -0.03 8.58
CA PHE A 222 9.18 -0.23 8.12
C PHE A 222 9.70 0.97 7.33
N LEU A 223 8.92 1.49 6.38
CA LEU A 223 9.28 2.69 5.62
C LEU A 223 9.50 3.91 6.53
N ALA A 224 8.65 4.11 7.55
CA ALA A 224 8.86 5.16 8.54
C ALA A 224 10.18 5.02 9.31
N LEU A 225 10.53 3.79 9.68
CA LEU A 225 11.80 3.50 10.36
C LEU A 225 13.01 3.79 9.46
N LEU A 226 12.94 3.43 8.18
CA LEU A 226 13.97 3.78 7.19
C LEU A 226 14.16 5.29 7.12
N HIS A 227 13.06 6.05 7.03
CA HIS A 227 13.11 7.51 7.01
C HIS A 227 13.78 8.10 8.25
N ASN A 228 13.50 7.54 9.42
CA ASN A 228 14.06 7.99 10.69
C ASN A 228 15.55 7.61 10.88
N GLY A 229 16.15 6.93 9.90
CA GLY A 229 17.56 6.53 9.93
C GLY A 229 17.85 5.45 10.95
N GLU A 230 16.83 4.69 11.36
CA GLU A 230 17.00 3.52 12.21
C GLU A 230 17.82 2.46 11.47
N LYS A 231 18.65 1.74 12.22
CA LYS A 231 19.61 0.76 11.68
C LYS A 231 19.48 -0.56 12.45
N ASP A 232 20.21 -1.58 12.01
CA ASP A 232 20.32 -2.88 12.69
C ASP A 232 19.00 -3.68 12.72
N PHE A 233 18.27 -3.66 11.60
CA PHE A 233 17.17 -4.60 11.37
C PHE A 233 17.72 -5.93 10.89
N ASP A 234 17.27 -7.00 11.51
CA ASP A 234 17.53 -8.37 11.08
C ASP A 234 16.35 -8.83 10.23
N PHE A 235 16.56 -9.04 8.92
CA PHE A 235 15.50 -9.41 7.96
C PHE A 235 15.02 -10.86 8.08
N GLY A 236 15.50 -11.59 9.09
CA GLY A 236 15.34 -13.02 9.16
C GLY A 236 16.14 -13.70 8.05
N ASN A 237 15.89 -15.00 7.87
CA ASN A 237 16.70 -15.83 6.98
C ASN A 237 16.37 -15.65 5.49
N GLU A 238 15.25 -15.01 5.14
CA GLU A 238 14.74 -14.94 3.77
C GLU A 238 14.36 -13.51 3.36
N ARG A 239 14.76 -13.13 2.14
CA ARG A 239 14.38 -11.86 1.51
C ARG A 239 12.86 -11.82 1.24
N PRO A 240 12.20 -10.65 1.36
CA PRO A 240 10.80 -10.51 0.94
C PRO A 240 10.62 -10.88 -0.53
N LEU A 241 9.68 -11.78 -0.84
CA LEU A 241 9.55 -12.36 -2.18
C LEU A 241 9.41 -11.29 -3.27
N PHE A 242 8.71 -10.19 -2.98
CA PHE A 242 8.47 -9.11 -3.92
C PHE A 242 9.69 -8.22 -4.20
N LEU A 243 10.70 -8.17 -3.34
CA LEU A 243 11.92 -7.36 -3.54
C LEU A 243 12.96 -8.15 -4.32
N SER A 244 13.44 -7.72 -5.48
CA SER A 244 14.45 -8.44 -6.23
C SER A 244 15.76 -8.51 -5.43
N PRO A 245 16.68 -9.45 -5.74
CA PRO A 245 17.99 -9.48 -5.10
C PRO A 245 18.74 -8.15 -5.19
N PHE A 246 18.59 -7.42 -6.30
CA PHE A 246 19.21 -6.11 -6.49
C PHE A 246 18.58 -5.06 -5.58
N VAL A 247 17.25 -4.89 -5.62
CA VAL A 247 16.56 -3.86 -4.81
C VAL A 247 16.75 -4.12 -3.32
N TYR A 248 16.63 -5.38 -2.92
CA TYR A 248 16.90 -5.79 -1.55
C TYR A 248 18.34 -5.48 -1.14
N GLY A 249 19.33 -5.82 -1.98
CA GLY A 249 20.74 -5.50 -1.73
C GLY A 249 21.00 -4.00 -1.57
N SER A 250 20.41 -3.17 -2.44
CA SER A 250 20.51 -1.71 -2.33
C SER A 250 19.91 -1.18 -1.02
N LEU A 251 18.75 -1.69 -0.59
CA LEU A 251 18.18 -1.35 0.71
C LEU A 251 19.10 -1.80 1.85
N CYS A 252 19.71 -2.99 1.75
CA CYS A 252 20.63 -3.48 2.77
C CYS A 252 21.87 -2.60 2.92
N GLU A 253 22.47 -2.19 1.79
CA GLU A 253 23.66 -1.33 1.77
C GLU A 253 23.36 0.07 2.30
N GLU A 254 22.26 0.69 1.84
CA GLU A 254 21.92 2.07 2.22
C GLU A 254 21.57 2.20 3.70
N TYR A 255 20.91 1.17 4.27
CA TYR A 255 20.38 1.23 5.64
C TYR A 255 21.12 0.33 6.65
N ASN A 256 22.29 -0.24 6.28
CA ASN A 256 23.07 -1.17 7.11
C ASN A 256 22.21 -2.32 7.66
N LEU A 257 21.40 -2.94 6.81
CA LEU A 257 20.56 -4.07 7.20
C LEU A 257 21.43 -5.32 7.27
N THR A 258 21.43 -6.02 8.41
CA THR A 258 22.25 -7.21 8.60
C THR A 258 21.45 -8.47 8.30
N HIS A 259 22.08 -9.43 7.62
CA HIS A 259 21.61 -10.81 7.60
C HIS A 259 22.05 -11.53 8.88
N ALA A 260 21.19 -12.40 9.41
CA ALA A 260 21.59 -13.46 10.33
C ALA A 260 22.21 -14.64 9.58
#